data_AF-A0A4Y1VK20-F1
#
_entry.id   AF-A0A4Y1VK20-F1
#
_cell.length_a   1.000
_cell.length_b   1.000
_cell.length_c   1.000
_cell.angle_alpha   90.00
_cell.angle_beta   90.00
_cell.angle_gamma   90.00
#
_symmetry.space_group_name_H-M   'P 1'
#
loop_
_entity.id
_entity.type
_entity.pdbx_description
1 polymer ?
#
loop_
_entity_poly.entity_id
_entity_poly.type
_entity_poly.pdbx_seq_one_letter_code
_entity_poly.pdbx_strand_id
1 'polypeptide(L)' 'MTPMEILSFLQTKTKDRLSINKVALFGRALHKLGISSRRKTRGTEYHVVKKE' A
#
# COMPACT_ATOMS: atom_id res chain seq x y z
N MET A 1 -1.41 7.34 0.60
CA MET A 1 -1.39 6.39 -0.53
C MET A 1 -2.12 5.11 -0.16
N THR A 2 -2.87 4.50 -1.06
CA THR A 2 -3.48 3.17 -0.87
C THR A 2 -2.41 2.06 -0.91
N PRO A 3 -2.68 0.86 -0.37
CA PRO A 3 -1.75 -0.27 -0.46
C PRO A 3 -1.29 -0.57 -1.89
N MET A 4 -2.19 -0.41 -2.88
CA MET A 4 -1.86 -0.61 -4.29
C MET A 4 -0.91 0.47 -4.80
N GLU A 5 -1.19 1.74 -4.52
CA GLU A 5 -0.31 2.85 -4.91
C GLU A 5 1.08 2.74 -4.30
N ILE A 6 1.17 2.34 -3.02
CA ILE A 6 2.46 2.16 -2.34
C ILE A 6 3.24 1.04 -3.01
N LEU A 7 2.61 -0.12 -3.25
CA LEU A 7 3.29 -1.22 -3.93
C LEU A 7 3.71 -0.85 -5.34
N SER A 8 2.84 -0.20 -6.12
CA SER A 8 3.18 0.27 -7.47
C SER A 8 4.31 1.29 -7.45
N PHE A 9 4.40 2.14 -6.43
CA PHE A 9 5.52 3.06 -6.25
C PHE A 9 6.83 2.35 -5.91
N LEU A 10 6.77 1.27 -5.10
CA LEU A 10 7.92 0.46 -4.72
C LEU A 10 8.39 -0.48 -5.85
N GLN A 11 7.52 -0.80 -6.81
CA GLN A 11 7.86 -1.61 -7.99
C GLN A 11 8.76 -0.82 -8.94
N THR A 12 10.07 -0.94 -8.76
CA THR A 12 11.06 -0.25 -9.61
C THR A 12 11.43 -1.01 -10.88
N LYS A 13 11.21 -2.34 -10.93
CA LYS A 13 11.69 -3.21 -12.03
C LYS A 13 10.65 -4.13 -12.68
N THR A 14 9.53 -4.40 -12.03
CA THR A 14 8.51 -5.35 -12.52
C THR A 14 7.24 -4.61 -12.90
N LYS A 15 6.87 -4.61 -14.19
CA LYS A 15 5.59 -4.09 -14.68
C LYS A 15 4.41 -5.02 -14.42
N ASP A 16 4.64 -6.17 -13.78
CA ASP A 16 3.59 -7.14 -13.52
C ASP A 16 2.50 -6.57 -12.61
N ARG A 17 1.25 -6.72 -13.06
CA ARG A 17 0.08 -6.39 -12.25
C ARG A 17 0.10 -7.23 -10.98
N LEU A 18 0.07 -6.56 -9.84
CA LEU A 18 -0.06 -7.21 -8.55
C LEU A 18 -1.46 -7.80 -8.41
N SER A 19 -1.53 -9.06 -7.99
CA SER A 19 -2.81 -9.68 -7.68
C SER A 19 -3.46 -8.98 -6.47
N ILE A 20 -4.79 -8.85 -6.51
CA ILE A 20 -5.57 -8.20 -5.46
C ILE A 20 -5.28 -8.82 -4.08
N ASN A 21 -5.09 -10.14 -4.02
CA ASN A 21 -4.77 -10.85 -2.76
C ASN A 21 -3.44 -10.40 -2.15
N LYS A 22 -2.41 -10.16 -2.97
CA LYS A 22 -1.11 -9.67 -2.50
C LYS A 22 -1.21 -8.22 -2.01
N VAL A 23 -1.97 -7.38 -2.72
CA VAL A 23 -2.25 -6.01 -2.30
C VAL A 23 -3.01 -5.98 -0.96
N ALA A 24 -4.01 -6.84 -0.79
CA ALA A 24 -4.77 -6.95 0.45
C ALA A 24 -3.90 -7.44 1.62
N LEU A 25 -3.03 -8.44 1.38
CA LEU A 25 -2.07 -8.91 2.37
C LEU A 25 -1.13 -7.80 2.82
N PHE A 26 -0.61 -7.02 1.87
CA PHE A 26 0.24 -5.87 2.15
C PHE A 26 -0.49 -4.79 2.96
N GLY A 27 -1.74 -4.47 2.60
CA GLY A 27 -2.58 -3.55 3.38
C GLY A 27 -2.78 -4.00 4.83
N ARG A 28 -2.99 -5.30 5.06
CA ARG A 28 -3.07 -5.86 6.43
C ARG A 28 -1.75 -5.74 7.19
N ALA A 29 -0.61 -5.89 6.50
CA ALA A 29 0.70 -5.72 7.10
C ALA A 29 0.92 -4.26 7.57
N LEU A 30 0.56 -3.28 6.73
CA LEU A 30 0.63 -1.85 7.10
C LEU A 30 -0.21 -1.55 8.35
N HIS A 31 -1.43 -2.10 8.41
CA HIS A 31 -2.30 -1.96 9.58
C HIS A 31 -1.68 -2.60 10.83
N LYS A 32 -1.14 -3.82 10.72
CA LYS A 32 -0.50 -4.53 11.84
C LYS A 32 0.74 -3.80 12.37
N LEU A 33 1.45 -3.09 11.51
CA LEU A 33 2.61 -2.26 11.87
C LEU A 33 2.22 -0.91 12.48
N GLY A 34 0.93 -0.62 12.65
CA GLY A 34 0.46 0.62 13.26
C GLY A 34 0.71 1.87 12.40
N ILE A 35 0.87 1.71 11.08
CA ILE A 35 1.05 2.85 10.18
C ILE A 35 -0.25 3.67 10.18
N SER A 36 -0.14 4.98 10.44
CA SER A 36 -1.27 5.90 10.44
C SER A 36 -2.04 5.79 9.13
N SER A 37 -3.36 5.62 9.24
CA SER A 37 -4.24 5.45 8.09
C SER A 37 -5.56 6.18 8.26
N ARG A 38 -6.20 6.48 7.14
CA ARG A 38 -7.52 7.09 7.07
C ARG A 38 -8.39 6.32 6.09
N ARG A 39 -9.59 5.93 6.53
CA ARG A 39 -10.59 5.34 5.65
C ARG A 39 -11.22 6.43 4.78
N LYS A 40 -11.29 6.20 3.48
CA LYS A 40 -11.97 7.04 2.48
C LYS A 40 -12.97 6.19 1.68
N THR A 41 -13.80 6.86 0.88
CA THR A 41 -14.77 6.21 -0.02
C THR A 41 -14.10 5.22 -0.99
N ARG A 42 -12.87 5.50 -1.41
CA ARG A 42 -12.10 4.68 -2.37
C ARG A 42 -11.07 3.74 -1.72
N GLY A 43 -11.23 3.42 -0.43
CA GLY A 43 -10.37 2.51 0.31
C GLY A 43 -9.63 3.18 1.47
N THR A 44 -8.63 2.48 2.01
CA THR A 44 -7.80 2.98 3.12
C THR A 44 -6.53 3.60 2.57
N GLU A 45 -6.27 4.84 2.93
CA GLU A 45 -5.00 5.50 2.67
C GLU A 45 -4.10 5.44 3.89
N TYR A 46 -2.82 5.22 3.64
CA TYR A 46 -1.76 5.26 4.66
C TYR A 46 -0.88 6.49 4.48
N HIS A 47 -0.45 7.07 5.60
CA HIS A 47 0.62 8.06 5.64
C HIS A 47 1.96 7.34 5.59
N VAL A 48 2.70 7.54 4.50
CA VAL A 48 4.03 6.98 4.28
C VAL A 48 4.96 8.10 3.83
N VAL A 49 6.22 8.06 4.29
CA VAL A 49 7.26 9.02 3.93
C VAL A 49 8.38 8.25 3.23
N LYS A 50 8.84 8.74 2.07
CA LYS A 50 10.02 8.19 1.42
C LYS A 50 11.24 8.63 2.23
N LYS A 51 12.02 7.67 2.70
CA LYS A 51 13.33 7.93 3.29
C LYS A 51 14.35 8.02 2.15
N GLU A 52 15.18 9.06 2.16
CA GLU A 52 16.32 9.19 1.25
C GLU A 52 17.47 8.25 1.65
#